data_AF-A0A0E3NY60-F1
#
_entry.id   AF-A0A0E3NY60-F1
#
_cell.length_a   1.000
_cell.length_b   1.000
_cell.length_c   1.000
_cell.angle_alpha   90.00
_cell.angle_beta   90.00
_cell.angle_gamma   90.00
#
_symmetry.space_group_name_H-M   'P 1'
#
loop_
_entity.id
_entity.type
_entity.pdbx_description
1 polymer ?
#
loop_
_entity_poly.entity_id
_entity_poly.type
_entity_poly.pdbx_seq_one_letter_code
_entity_poly.pdbx_strand_id
1 'polypeptide(L)'
;MGRETFKDYIKTSANPSTRTIGHGTCGVIFNFVDEKKPKKYSSRKELKILAARFAEKNLPPENVAKFLLEVDRLKSRGNLPDSEILIKAYREVLEINAGSLANKDVGVSDVRSK
;
A
#
# COMPACT_ATOMS: atom_id res chain seq x y z
N MET A 1 11.45 -18.52 16.40
CA MET A 1 10.30 -18.51 15.48
C MET A 1 9.18 -17.71 16.12
N GLY A 2 9.06 -16.43 15.79
CA GLY A 2 8.29 -15.45 16.56
C GLY A 2 6.97 -15.07 15.89
N ARG A 3 5.85 -15.51 16.49
CA ARG A 3 4.47 -14.95 16.46
C ARG A 3 4.01 -14.32 15.14
N GLU A 4 3.50 -15.16 14.24
CA GLU A 4 2.80 -14.72 13.03
C GLU A 4 1.42 -14.07 13.31
N THR A 5 0.83 -14.30 14.48
CA THR A 5 -0.48 -13.75 14.86
C THR A 5 -0.55 -13.25 16.31
N PHE A 6 -1.40 -12.25 16.57
CA PHE A 6 -1.78 -11.78 17.92
C PHE A 6 -3.29 -11.93 18.14
N LYS A 7 -3.73 -12.03 19.40
CA LYS A 7 -5.15 -12.05 19.78
C LYS A 7 -5.62 -10.63 20.07
N ASP A 8 -6.81 -10.27 19.61
CA ASP A 8 -7.44 -8.98 19.89
C ASP A 8 -8.96 -9.14 20.10
N TYR A 9 -9.60 -8.16 20.72
CA TYR A 9 -11.03 -8.14 20.95
C TYR A 9 -11.66 -6.93 20.26
N ILE A 10 -12.56 -7.18 19.31
CA ILE A 10 -13.26 -6.13 18.57
C ILE A 10 -14.77 -6.25 18.74
N LYS A 11 -15.47 -5.13 18.58
CA LYS A 11 -16.92 -5.08 18.54
C LYS A 11 -17.43 -5.62 17.20
N THR A 12 -18.31 -6.60 17.26
CA THR A 12 -19.00 -7.17 16.09
C THR A 12 -20.51 -7.05 16.26
N SER A 13 -21.27 -7.45 15.23
CA SER A 13 -22.73 -7.55 15.31
C SER A 13 -23.20 -8.57 16.34
N ALA A 14 -22.40 -9.62 16.61
CA ALA A 14 -22.76 -10.67 17.55
C ALA A 14 -22.39 -10.33 19.00
N ASN A 15 -21.26 -9.65 19.25
CA ASN A 15 -20.80 -9.33 20.60
C ASN A 15 -19.83 -8.12 20.61
N PRO A 16 -19.94 -7.19 21.59
CA PRO A 16 -19.00 -6.07 21.74
C PRO A 16 -17.54 -6.46 22.02
N SER A 17 -17.27 -7.68 22.47
CA SER A 17 -15.93 -8.19 22.79
C SER A 17 -15.68 -9.53 22.11
N THR A 18 -15.75 -9.54 20.78
CA THR A 18 -15.50 -10.75 19.99
C THR A 18 -14.01 -11.00 19.87
N ARG A 19 -13.58 -12.20 20.26
CA ARG A 19 -12.18 -12.63 20.13
C ARG A 19 -11.83 -12.79 18.65
N THR A 20 -10.74 -12.15 18.24
CA THR A 20 -10.23 -12.17 16.86
C THR A 20 -8.72 -12.41 16.84
N ILE A 21 -8.23 -12.74 15.64
CA ILE A 21 -6.80 -12.90 15.36
C ILE A 21 -6.35 -11.80 14.42
N GLY A 22 -5.19 -11.23 14.72
CA GLY A 22 -4.51 -10.27 13.87
C GLY A 22 -3.15 -10.77 13.42
N HIS A 23 -2.65 -10.27 12.30
CA HIS A 23 -1.35 -10.64 11.75
C HIS A 23 -0.23 -9.85 12.44
N GLY A 24 0.72 -10.55 13.07
CA GLY A 24 1.77 -9.96 13.90
C GLY A 24 2.72 -9.04 13.16
N THR A 25 2.89 -9.24 11.85
CA THR A 25 3.83 -8.48 11.00
C THR A 25 3.21 -7.23 10.39
N CYS A 26 1.91 -7.24 10.06
CA CYS A 26 1.23 -6.07 9.44
C CYS A 26 0.15 -5.41 10.31
N GLY A 27 -0.16 -5.95 11.49
CA GLY A 27 -1.11 -5.36 12.45
C GLY A 27 -2.58 -5.41 12.02
N VAL A 28 -2.88 -6.14 10.94
CA VAL A 28 -4.24 -6.31 10.40
C VAL A 28 -5.04 -7.24 11.29
N ILE A 29 -6.25 -6.82 11.69
CA ILE A 29 -7.17 -7.60 12.53
C ILE A 29 -8.36 -8.05 11.67
N PHE A 30 -8.59 -9.36 11.60
CA PHE A 30 -9.63 -9.93 10.76
C PHE A 30 -10.95 -10.08 11.52
N ASN A 31 -12.01 -9.44 11.03
CA ASN A 31 -13.36 -9.61 11.55
C ASN A 31 -14.09 -10.71 10.77
N PHE A 32 -13.93 -11.95 11.23
CA PHE A 32 -14.59 -13.11 10.61
C PHE A 32 -16.10 -13.19 10.90
N VAL A 33 -16.59 -12.50 11.94
CA VAL A 33 -18.00 -12.57 12.36
C VAL A 33 -18.89 -11.71 11.48
N ASP A 34 -18.43 -10.51 11.13
CA ASP A 34 -19.19 -9.63 10.24
C ASP A 34 -18.75 -9.77 8.77
N GLU A 35 -17.81 -10.67 8.46
CA GLU A 35 -17.11 -10.79 7.17
C GLU A 35 -16.57 -9.45 6.63
N LYS A 36 -16.39 -8.48 7.52
CA LYS A 36 -15.91 -7.15 7.16
C LYS A 36 -14.42 -7.25 6.85
N LYS A 37 -14.02 -6.79 5.65
CA LYS A 37 -12.61 -6.50 5.34
C LYS A 37 -12.00 -5.72 6.51
N PRO A 38 -10.77 -6.02 6.93
CA PRO A 38 -10.13 -5.39 8.08
C PRO A 38 -10.21 -3.87 7.96
N LYS A 39 -11.11 -3.27 8.75
CA LYS A 39 -11.27 -1.82 8.83
C LYS A 39 -10.17 -1.29 9.73
N LYS A 40 -9.18 -0.63 9.14
CA LYS A 40 -8.41 0.38 9.86
C LYS A 40 -8.17 1.56 8.94
N TYR A 41 -8.75 2.69 9.31
CA TYR A 41 -8.16 3.97 8.98
C TYR A 41 -6.99 4.13 9.95
N SER A 42 -5.81 3.67 9.58
CA SER A 42 -4.63 4.07 10.32
C SER A 42 -4.48 5.59 10.16
N SER A 43 -3.95 6.23 11.21
CA SER A 43 -3.64 7.65 11.17
C SER A 43 -2.71 7.95 9.98
N ARG A 44 -2.68 9.20 9.49
CA ARG A 44 -1.75 9.58 8.40
C ARG A 44 -0.30 9.17 8.72
N LYS A 45 0.09 9.26 9.99
CA LYS A 45 1.42 8.86 10.46
C LYS A 45 1.66 7.35 10.31
N GLU A 46 0.73 6.54 10.77
CA GLU A 46 0.83 5.07 10.66
C GLU A 46 0.83 4.60 9.20
N LEU A 47 -0.03 5.18 8.37
CA LEU A 47 -0.07 4.88 6.93
C LEU A 47 1.26 5.21 6.25
N LYS A 48 1.88 6.35 6.57
CA LYS A 48 3.19 6.74 6.03
C LYS A 48 4.28 5.75 6.41
N ILE A 49 4.28 5.26 7.66
CA ILE A 49 5.24 4.25 8.12
C ILE A 49 5.05 2.94 7.36
N LEU A 50 3.81 2.50 7.17
CA LEU A 50 3.50 1.29 6.40
C LEU A 50 3.91 1.44 4.92
N ALA A 51 3.61 2.59 4.32
CA ALA A 51 3.98 2.90 2.95
C ALA A 51 5.49 2.91 2.74
N ALA A 52 6.26 3.51 3.66
CA ALA A 52 7.72 3.52 3.59
C ALA A 52 8.31 2.10 3.63
N ARG A 53 7.85 1.27 4.58
CA ARG A 53 8.28 -0.13 4.68
C ARG A 53 7.88 -0.97 3.46
N PHE A 54 6.72 -0.69 2.89
CA PHE A 54 6.27 -1.35 1.67
C PHE A 54 7.16 -0.96 0.49
N ALA A 55 7.45 0.32 0.33
CA ALA A 55 8.25 0.85 -0.77
C ALA A 55 9.70 0.32 -0.72
N GLU A 56 10.31 0.31 0.47
CA GLU A 56 11.66 -0.22 0.68
C GLU A 56 11.83 -1.67 0.18
N LYS A 57 10.77 -2.48 0.27
CA LYS A 57 10.81 -3.91 -0.12
C LYS A 57 10.38 -4.18 -1.55
N ASN A 58 9.55 -3.33 -2.14
CA ASN A 58 8.80 -3.68 -3.36
C ASN A 58 8.96 -2.67 -4.52
N LEU A 59 9.62 -1.53 -4.28
CA LEU A 59 9.81 -0.49 -5.29
C LEU A 59 11.30 -0.19 -5.45
N PRO A 60 11.77 0.06 -6.68
CA PRO A 60 13.11 0.55 -6.88
C PRO A 60 13.20 2.01 -6.36
N PRO A 61 14.39 2.47 -5.93
CA PRO A 61 14.56 3.74 -5.21
C PRO A 61 13.95 4.95 -5.91
N GLU A 62 14.02 5.00 -7.25
CA GLU A 62 13.47 6.06 -8.08
C GLU A 62 11.94 6.23 -7.97
N ASN A 63 11.24 5.18 -7.53
CA ASN A 63 9.78 5.16 -7.44
C ASN A 63 9.26 5.39 -6.02
N VAL A 64 10.12 5.32 -5.01
CA VAL A 64 9.74 5.42 -3.59
C VAL A 64 9.10 6.78 -3.29
N ALA A 65 9.74 7.88 -3.70
CA ALA A 65 9.23 9.23 -3.45
C ALA A 65 7.84 9.45 -4.09
N LYS A 66 7.68 8.97 -5.32
CA LYS A 66 6.42 9.09 -6.07
C LYS A 66 5.30 8.28 -5.44
N PHE A 67 5.60 7.06 -4.99
CA PHE A 67 4.66 6.21 -4.28
C PHE A 67 4.20 6.85 -2.96
N LEU A 68 5.12 7.39 -2.16
CA LEU A 68 4.76 8.03 -0.89
C LEU A 68 3.89 9.28 -1.08
N LEU A 69 4.16 10.08 -2.12
CA LEU A 69 3.31 11.22 -2.50
C LEU A 69 1.90 10.77 -2.89
N GLU A 70 1.80 9.70 -3.68
CA GLU A 70 0.51 9.18 -4.13
C GLU A 70 -0.32 8.61 -2.98
N VAL A 71 0.33 7.93 -2.03
CA VAL A 71 -0.31 7.48 -0.78
C VAL A 71 -0.89 8.66 0.02
N ASP A 72 -0.14 9.75 0.17
CA ASP A 72 -0.62 10.94 0.89
C ASP A 72 -1.79 11.61 0.15
N ARG A 73 -1.71 11.69 -1.19
CA ARG A 73 -2.78 12.19 -2.06
C ARG A 73 -4.06 11.38 -1.89
N LEU A 74 -3.99 10.05 -1.97
CA LEU A 74 -5.15 9.17 -1.80
C LEU A 74 -5.73 9.23 -0.40
N LYS A 75 -4.88 9.31 0.64
CA LYS A 75 -5.34 9.44 2.03
C LYS A 75 -6.05 10.77 2.29
N SER A 76 -5.58 11.85 1.65
CA SER A 76 -6.20 13.18 1.78
C SER A 76 -7.66 13.21 1.29
N ARG A 77 -8.00 12.35 0.33
CA ARG A 77 -9.36 12.21 -0.24
C ARG A 77 -10.33 11.42 0.66
N GLY A 78 -9.85 10.81 1.74
CA GLY A 78 -10.68 10.28 2.85
C GLY A 78 -11.53 9.03 2.58
N ASN A 79 -11.64 8.56 1.33
CA ASN A 79 -12.66 7.57 0.95
C ASN A 79 -12.16 6.13 0.79
N LEU A 80 -10.88 5.86 1.02
CA LEU A 80 -10.28 4.54 0.76
C LEU A 80 -9.69 3.92 2.05
N PRO A 81 -9.82 2.60 2.23
CA PRO A 81 -9.06 1.88 3.25
C PRO A 81 -7.58 1.85 2.89
N ASP A 82 -6.72 1.77 3.90
CA ASP A 82 -5.26 1.87 3.72
C ASP A 82 -4.68 0.82 2.77
N SER A 83 -5.21 -0.39 2.78
CA SER A 83 -4.81 -1.44 1.84
C SER A 83 -5.11 -1.07 0.38
N GLU A 84 -6.27 -0.48 0.11
CA GLU A 84 -6.62 0.00 -1.23
C GLU A 84 -5.79 1.22 -1.62
N ILE A 85 -5.46 2.10 -0.67
CA ILE A 85 -4.54 3.22 -0.91
C ILE A 85 -3.18 2.70 -1.38
N LEU A 86 -2.59 1.73 -0.67
CA LEU A 86 -1.28 1.17 -1.00
C LEU A 86 -1.30 0.46 -2.35
N ILE A 87 -2.32 -0.39 -2.62
CA ILE A 87 -2.44 -1.12 -3.89
C ILE A 87 -2.62 -0.14 -5.06
N LYS A 88 -3.48 0.88 -4.89
CA LYS A 88 -3.77 1.85 -5.95
C LYS A 88 -2.55 2.73 -6.25
N ALA A 89 -1.89 3.25 -5.21
CA ALA A 89 -0.66 4.02 -5.37
C ALA A 89 0.44 3.20 -6.05
N TYR A 90 0.57 1.91 -5.71
CA TYR A 90 1.55 1.02 -6.31
C TYR A 90 1.30 0.81 -7.81
N ARG A 91 0.04 0.55 -8.20
CA ARG A 91 -0.36 0.42 -9.61
C ARG A 91 -0.11 1.70 -10.40
N GLU A 92 -0.56 2.84 -9.88
CA GLU A 92 -0.35 4.13 -10.56
C GLU A 92 1.14 4.42 -10.80
N VAL A 93 2.01 4.14 -9.82
CA VAL A 93 3.46 4.33 -9.99
C VAL A 93 4.06 3.38 -11.02
N LEU A 94 3.65 2.12 -11.06
CA LEU A 94 4.13 1.14 -12.04
C LEU A 94 3.60 1.40 -13.46
N GLU A 95 2.33 1.76 -13.61
CA GLU A 95 1.72 2.08 -14.89
C GLU A 95 2.36 3.32 -15.53
N ILE A 96 2.74 4.32 -14.72
CA ILE A 96 3.49 5.47 -15.25
C ILE A 96 4.89 5.05 -15.74
N ASN A 97 5.50 4.00 -15.17
CA ASN A 97 6.79 3.49 -15.66
C ASN A 97 6.66 2.64 -16.94
N ALA A 98 5.55 1.93 -17.11
CA ALA A 98 5.27 1.24 -18.37
C ALA A 98 5.12 2.24 -19.54
N GLY A 99 4.49 3.39 -19.31
CA GLY A 99 4.38 4.47 -20.31
C GLY A 99 5.66 5.26 -20.57
N SER A 100 6.59 5.32 -19.59
CA SER A 100 7.87 6.04 -19.75
C SER A 100 8.97 5.20 -20.42
N LEU A 101 8.85 3.86 -20.41
CA LEU A 101 9.69 2.96 -21.20
C LEU A 101 9.35 3.01 -22.69
N ALA A 102 8.07 3.22 -23.05
CA ALA A 102 7.63 3.32 -24.45
C ALA A 102 8.12 4.59 -25.18
N ASN A 103 8.68 5.59 -24.45
CA ASN A 103 9.15 6.86 -25.03
C ASN A 103 10.68 6.98 -25.09
N LYS A 104 11.44 5.93 -24.75
CA LYS A 104 12.91 5.95 -24.81
C LYS A 104 13.52 5.34 -26.08
N ASP A 105 12.70 4.76 -26.95
CA ASP A 105 13.17 4.08 -28.18
C ASP A 105 13.04 4.92 -29.47
N VAL A 106 12.87 6.24 -29.36
CA VAL A 106 13.00 7.13 -30.53
C VAL A 106 14.15 8.11 -30.31
N GLY A 107 15.30 7.79 -30.90
CA GLY A 107 16.26 8.81 -31.30
C GLY A 107 17.75 8.55 -31.06
N VAL A 108 18.31 7.38 -31.41
CA VAL A 108 19.72 7.31 -31.82
C VAL A 108 19.89 6.39 -33.04
N SER A 109 20.03 7.01 -34.20
CA SER A 109 20.76 6.51 -35.38
C SER A 109 21.11 7.76 -36.19
N ASP A 110 22.28 8.35 -35.93
CA ASP A 110 23.51 8.13 -36.69
C ASP A 110 23.38 8.56 -38.16
N VAL A 111 23.93 9.73 -38.49
CA VAL A 111 24.60 9.94 -39.78
C VAL A 111 25.85 10.79 -39.54
N ARG A 112 26.98 10.10 -39.43
CA ARG A 112 28.31 10.61 -39.74
C ARG A 112 28.50 10.73 -41.26
N SER A 113 29.36 11.67 -41.68
CA SER A 113 29.95 11.85 -43.03
C SER A 113 29.12 12.77 -43.95
N LYS A 114 29.64 13.85 -44.53
CA LYS A 114 30.99 14.30 -44.89
C LYS A 114 31.06 15.83 -44.88
#